data_AF-P75065-F1
#
_entry.id   AF-P75065-F1
#
_cell.length_a   1.000
_cell.length_b   1.000
_cell.length_c   1.000
_cell.angle_alpha   90.00
_cell.angle_beta   90.00
_cell.angle_gamma   90.00
#
_symmetry.space_group_name_H-M   'P 1'
#
loop_
_entity.id
_entity.type
_entity.pdbx_description
1 polymer ?
#
loop_
_entity_poly.entity_id
_entity_poly.type
_entity_poly.pdbx_seq_one_letter_code
_entity_poly.pdbx_strand_id
1 'polypeptide(L)'
;MRFRYKAFLLTLFASTTTLTGFIIPTLSQHGSSTDPSFVALRNNSSLSCDGKSRLLEFGNDLGFSKEETDVLAKQKNWEQNYTNFKKQFEHKLLDPKSFSLTDVYNLFSGFQQSVADTVKLMNELQTQVNKANDIYPVESFQVPKVPQKLFGFVDQGFFPKLNPKGLNIADNVASLFEKYSLKQATLKDFDIVLEKKNDIVLEHKVRYNFALQFHFETTYIGSGGEINLQFALQASTTNFSSLEELQASFSKVGNNLTAQLFWKPVVNKLTSGENDLTHIAQTAVGESLFDSRVDLTSSIINNEAAIKTTQQQFETEVLALFKAEREKALAEYKAEQERIAKELEEQRKELERLKKEQQNKQELVESLYNVANFVSYWEKRGKDVTDKKQLIQALKSAFATNWNEVFQLLTAGMREGIKEYYKHNKPDQSANAKKAFGQNGLAFPRTGFDGIYMSDWLRGELRNKGNINLHLKQNETTVKKIRDDISIEWNESKGGIEFHQTYPYWFEFEVNFKYIGGYSLNWWDAIWAKVAGIPGSWKGEMNLKLVIDGEIHKWMVTKPDYPRTFFQFDDQFDKLWFTLHVSQEISVRDESFMNLLKKQGLDKLDLRTGSTKPPVVDLASYLHYLILADKS
;
A
#
# COMPACT_ATOMS: atom_id res chain seq x y z
N MET A 1 -4.60 -11.20 -3.64
CA MET A 1 -4.90 -9.87 -4.21
C MET A 1 -4.09 -9.68 -5.49
N ARG A 2 -4.73 -9.20 -6.56
CA ARG A 2 -4.11 -8.86 -7.84
C ARG A 2 -3.41 -7.50 -7.72
N PHE A 3 -2.11 -7.42 -7.94
CA PHE A 3 -1.48 -6.20 -8.41
C PHE A 3 -0.67 -6.49 -9.68
N ARG A 4 -1.20 -5.96 -10.78
CA ARG A 4 -0.59 -5.89 -12.10
C ARG A 4 0.28 -4.63 -12.11
N TYR A 5 1.58 -4.76 -12.32
CA TYR A 5 2.33 -3.72 -13.03
C TYR A 5 3.04 -4.37 -14.21
N LYS A 6 2.56 -3.97 -15.39
CA LYS A 6 3.10 -4.30 -16.70
C LYS A 6 4.38 -3.48 -16.92
N ALA A 7 5.37 -4.16 -17.48
CA ALA A 7 6.30 -3.67 -18.50
C ALA A 7 7.07 -2.37 -18.22
N PHE A 8 8.39 -2.50 -18.07
CA PHE A 8 9.30 -1.79 -18.97
C PHE A 8 10.51 -2.68 -19.23
N LEU A 9 10.48 -3.32 -20.40
CA LEU A 9 11.57 -4.10 -20.97
C LEU A 9 12.72 -3.14 -21.29
N LEU A 10 13.79 -3.29 -20.52
CA LEU A 10 15.06 -2.59 -20.70
C LEU A 10 15.81 -3.26 -21.87
N THR A 11 15.43 -2.97 -23.11
CA THR A 11 16.25 -3.33 -24.28
C THR A 11 17.41 -2.34 -24.39
N LEU A 12 18.47 -2.72 -23.69
CA LEU A 12 19.85 -2.32 -23.91
C LEU A 12 20.30 -2.70 -25.34
N PHE A 13 21.19 -1.85 -25.87
CA PHE A 13 22.09 -2.07 -27.02
C PHE A 13 21.48 -2.21 -28.42
N ALA A 14 21.70 -1.20 -29.26
CA ALA A 14 22.74 -1.25 -30.30
C ALA A 14 22.56 -0.06 -31.25
N SER A 15 23.28 1.03 -30.98
CA SER A 15 23.57 2.06 -31.98
C SER A 15 24.58 1.50 -32.98
N THR A 16 24.12 0.65 -33.90
CA THR A 16 24.85 0.41 -35.14
C THR A 16 24.69 1.64 -36.01
N THR A 17 25.80 2.34 -36.16
CA THR A 17 26.09 3.33 -37.19
C THR A 17 25.61 2.88 -38.56
N THR A 18 24.47 3.42 -38.99
CA THR A 18 24.21 3.66 -40.40
C THR A 18 23.84 5.12 -40.52
N LEU A 19 24.83 5.94 -40.90
CA LEU A 19 24.63 7.24 -41.53
C LEU A 19 23.84 7.01 -42.83
N THR A 20 22.53 6.83 -42.73
CA THR A 20 21.63 7.05 -43.86
C THR A 20 21.21 8.50 -43.78
N GLY A 21 21.82 9.29 -44.65
CA GLY A 21 21.57 10.72 -44.80
C GLY A 21 20.07 11.00 -44.80
N PHE A 22 19.66 11.79 -43.82
CA PHE A 22 18.44 12.56 -43.96
C PHE A 22 18.66 13.55 -45.08
N ILE A 23 18.12 13.17 -46.24
CA ILE A 23 17.84 14.06 -47.36
C ILE A 23 16.85 15.09 -46.83
N ILE A 24 17.37 16.22 -46.33
CA ILE A 24 16.61 17.45 -46.22
C ILE A 24 16.36 17.88 -47.68
N PRO A 25 15.09 18.07 -48.10
CA PRO A 25 14.81 18.51 -49.46
C PRO A 25 15.49 19.86 -49.69
N THR A 26 16.42 19.87 -50.65
CA THR A 26 16.91 21.07 -51.29
C THR A 26 15.74 21.75 -52.00
N LEU A 27 14.98 22.54 -51.26
CA LEU A 27 14.23 23.67 -51.83
C LEU A 27 15.26 24.77 -52.09
N SER A 28 16.10 24.51 -53.09
CA SER A 28 16.86 25.55 -53.78
C SER A 28 15.90 26.28 -54.71
N GLN A 29 16.05 27.61 -54.76
CA GLN A 29 15.59 28.49 -55.85
C GLN A 29 14.10 28.86 -55.88
N HIS A 30 13.69 29.75 -54.98
CA HIS A 30 12.87 30.93 -55.33
C HIS A 30 13.39 32.16 -54.57
N GLY A 31 14.72 32.37 -54.63
CA GLY A 31 15.33 33.66 -54.36
C GLY A 31 15.66 34.26 -55.71
N SER A 32 14.90 35.27 -56.12
CA SER A 32 15.22 36.07 -57.29
C SER A 32 16.67 36.52 -57.19
N SER A 33 17.45 36.16 -58.19
CA SER A 33 18.78 36.72 -58.45
C SER A 33 18.63 38.23 -58.68
N THR A 34 18.56 39.02 -57.61
CA THR A 34 19.10 40.38 -57.65
C THR A 34 20.58 40.25 -57.41
N ASP A 35 21.25 39.85 -58.48
CA ASP A 35 22.68 39.98 -58.69
C ASP A 35 23.10 41.41 -58.30
N PRO A 36 23.87 41.62 -57.22
CA PRO A 36 24.33 42.95 -56.84
C PRO A 36 25.55 43.33 -57.69
N SER A 37 25.36 43.30 -59.00
CA SER A 37 26.30 43.80 -60.01
C SER A 37 25.65 44.87 -60.89
N PHE A 38 24.79 45.71 -60.33
CA PHE A 38 24.33 46.95 -60.99
C PHE A 38 24.16 48.09 -59.98
N VAL A 39 25.24 48.48 -59.31
CA VAL A 39 25.49 49.92 -59.17
C VAL A 39 26.55 50.24 -60.20
N ALA A 40 26.07 50.46 -61.43
CA ALA A 40 26.83 51.21 -62.41
C ALA A 40 27.11 52.58 -61.76
N LEU A 41 28.31 52.73 -61.22
CA LEU A 41 28.90 54.03 -60.96
C LEU A 41 28.84 54.76 -62.30
N ARG A 42 27.86 55.64 -62.44
CA ARG A 42 27.81 56.60 -63.54
C ARG A 42 29.15 57.32 -63.50
N ASN A 43 29.98 57.01 -64.48
CA ASN A 43 31.08 57.84 -64.93
C ASN A 43 30.47 59.19 -65.36
N ASN A 44 30.17 60.06 -64.40
CA ASN A 44 30.11 61.47 -64.66
C ASN A 44 31.55 61.97 -64.70
N SER A 45 32.13 61.81 -65.88
CA SER A 45 33.20 62.65 -66.37
C SER A 45 32.78 64.11 -66.26
N SER A 46 33.32 64.83 -65.28
CA SER A 46 33.67 66.26 -65.36
C SER A 46 34.00 66.81 -63.97
N LEU A 47 35.23 66.59 -63.52
CA LEU A 47 35.92 67.60 -62.72
C LEU A 47 37.23 67.90 -63.43
N SER A 48 37.22 69.07 -64.04
CA SER A 48 38.17 69.61 -64.98
C SER A 48 39.57 69.74 -64.40
N CYS A 49 40.55 69.37 -65.22
CA CYS A 49 41.94 69.81 -65.15
C CYS A 49 41.98 71.35 -65.24
N ASP A 50 42.03 72.01 -64.09
CA ASP A 50 42.66 73.32 -63.84
C ASP A 50 41.97 73.96 -62.64
N GLY A 51 42.46 73.58 -61.46
CA GLY A 51 41.90 74.03 -60.20
C GLY A 51 42.63 73.32 -59.08
N LYS A 52 43.91 73.69 -58.90
CA LYS A 52 44.78 73.35 -57.78
C LYS A 52 43.99 72.84 -56.58
N SER A 53 43.92 71.51 -56.46
CA SER A 53 43.69 70.69 -55.26
C SER A 53 43.24 71.46 -54.02
N ARG A 54 42.08 72.13 -54.09
CA ARG A 54 41.38 72.69 -52.93
C ARG A 54 40.41 71.68 -52.32
N LEU A 55 40.64 70.40 -52.59
CA LEU A 55 39.77 69.29 -52.22
C LEU A 55 40.32 68.39 -51.10
N LEU A 56 41.38 68.79 -50.40
CA LEU A 56 41.89 68.01 -49.26
C LEU A 56 42.18 68.81 -47.97
N GLU A 57 41.75 70.07 -47.87
CA GLU A 57 41.80 70.81 -46.58
C GLU A 57 40.45 70.88 -45.86
N PHE A 58 39.36 70.42 -46.49
CA PHE A 58 38.11 70.12 -45.78
C PHE A 58 38.18 68.70 -45.21
N GLY A 59 38.82 68.56 -44.05
CA GLY A 59 38.83 67.26 -43.35
C GLY A 59 39.53 67.21 -41.99
N ASN A 60 40.09 68.32 -41.49
CA ASN A 60 40.73 68.37 -40.16
C ASN A 60 39.73 68.43 -39.00
N ASP A 61 38.43 68.55 -39.25
CA ASP A 61 37.40 68.45 -38.22
C ASP A 61 36.74 67.07 -38.28
N LEU A 62 36.32 66.59 -37.10
CA LEU A 62 35.34 65.50 -36.83
C LEU A 62 35.89 64.21 -36.22
N GLY A 63 37.03 64.22 -35.51
CA GLY A 63 37.46 63.09 -34.68
C GLY A 63 37.90 63.51 -33.27
N PHE A 64 37.71 62.64 -32.27
CA PHE A 64 38.32 62.81 -30.95
C PHE A 64 39.86 62.83 -31.05
N SER A 65 40.53 63.58 -30.18
CA SER A 65 42.00 63.65 -30.21
C SER A 65 42.63 62.29 -29.86
N LYS A 66 43.81 62.00 -30.42
CA LYS A 66 44.51 60.74 -30.12
C LYS A 66 44.80 60.63 -28.63
N GLU A 67 45.17 61.75 -27.99
CA GLU A 67 45.40 61.85 -26.56
C GLU A 67 44.16 61.46 -25.74
N GLU A 68 42.97 61.98 -26.09
CA GLU A 68 41.72 61.61 -25.41
C GLU A 68 41.40 60.12 -25.58
N THR A 69 41.62 59.54 -26.77
CA THR A 69 41.36 58.11 -27.00
C THR A 69 42.38 57.19 -26.33
N ASP A 70 43.66 57.57 -26.30
CA ASP A 70 44.75 56.80 -25.68
C ASP A 70 44.64 56.77 -24.15
N VAL A 71 44.07 57.83 -23.55
CA VAL A 71 43.80 57.87 -22.10
C VAL A 71 42.74 56.84 -21.72
N LEU A 72 41.64 56.75 -22.48
CA LEU A 72 40.59 55.75 -22.21
C LEU A 72 41.15 54.33 -22.31
N ALA A 73 41.98 54.03 -23.32
CA ALA A 73 42.57 52.71 -23.49
C ALA A 73 43.43 52.25 -22.29
N LYS A 74 43.96 53.18 -21.49
CA LYS A 74 44.77 52.89 -20.29
C LYS A 74 43.94 52.77 -19.00
N GLN A 75 42.68 53.22 -19.00
CA GLN A 75 41.81 53.24 -17.82
C GLN A 75 41.08 51.91 -17.62
N LYS A 76 41.80 50.85 -17.25
CA LYS A 76 41.24 49.50 -17.05
C LYS A 76 40.69 49.24 -15.63
N ASN A 77 40.74 50.22 -14.72
CA ASN A 77 40.12 50.09 -13.40
C ASN A 77 38.64 50.49 -13.47
N TRP A 78 37.80 49.54 -13.86
CA TRP A 78 36.39 49.79 -14.15
C TRP A 78 35.58 50.24 -12.93
N GLU A 79 35.88 49.69 -11.75
CA GLU A 79 35.24 50.09 -10.49
C GLU A 79 35.52 51.57 -10.17
N GLN A 80 36.78 52.00 -10.32
CA GLN A 80 37.15 53.40 -10.10
C GLN A 80 36.51 54.32 -11.15
N ASN A 81 36.51 53.92 -12.42
CA ASN A 81 35.87 54.67 -13.50
C ASN A 81 34.37 54.88 -13.20
N TYR A 82 33.66 53.82 -12.83
CA TYR A 82 32.24 53.92 -12.49
C TYR A 82 31.98 54.74 -11.22
N THR A 83 32.85 54.63 -10.22
CA THR A 83 32.80 55.48 -9.04
C THR A 83 32.96 56.95 -9.38
N ASN A 84 33.83 57.29 -10.34
CA ASN A 84 33.99 58.66 -10.83
C ASN A 84 32.70 59.16 -11.50
N PHE A 85 32.05 58.33 -12.32
CA PHE A 85 30.75 58.67 -12.90
C PHE A 85 29.70 58.95 -11.82
N LYS A 86 29.54 58.04 -10.86
CA LYS A 86 28.58 58.23 -9.76
C LYS A 86 28.80 59.53 -9.02
N LYS A 87 30.04 59.85 -8.62
CA LYS A 87 30.37 61.10 -7.93
C LYS A 87 30.06 62.34 -8.76
N GLN A 88 30.32 62.30 -10.07
CA GLN A 88 30.09 63.45 -10.94
C GLN A 88 28.59 63.76 -11.15
N PHE A 89 27.73 62.74 -11.10
CA PHE A 89 26.30 62.83 -11.37
C PHE A 89 25.39 62.58 -10.14
N GLU A 90 25.94 62.39 -8.95
CA GLU A 90 25.21 62.05 -7.70
C GLU A 90 24.02 62.99 -7.39
N HIS A 91 24.16 64.27 -7.75
CA HIS A 91 23.14 65.30 -7.52
C HIS A 91 22.73 66.03 -8.82
N LYS A 92 22.99 65.42 -9.98
CA LYS A 92 22.63 65.98 -11.28
C LYS A 92 21.55 65.13 -11.93
N LEU A 93 20.61 65.78 -12.61
CA LEU A 93 19.73 65.06 -13.51
C LEU A 93 20.60 64.43 -14.62
N LEU A 94 20.47 63.11 -14.81
CA LEU A 94 21.10 62.44 -15.94
C LEU A 94 20.45 62.95 -17.24
N ASP A 95 21.17 63.83 -17.93
CA ASP A 95 20.87 64.31 -19.27
C ASP A 95 22.01 63.89 -20.21
N PRO A 96 21.77 63.01 -21.19
CA PRO A 96 22.77 62.58 -22.15
C PRO A 96 23.46 63.73 -22.90
N LYS A 97 22.78 64.86 -23.10
CA LYS A 97 23.37 66.04 -23.76
C LYS A 97 24.55 66.65 -23.00
N SER A 98 24.71 66.29 -21.72
CA SER A 98 25.80 66.74 -20.86
C SER A 98 26.96 65.75 -20.75
N PHE A 99 26.85 64.57 -21.37
CA PHE A 99 27.88 63.54 -21.27
C PHE A 99 29.06 63.83 -22.18
N SER A 100 30.26 63.80 -21.63
CA SER A 100 31.50 63.70 -22.39
C SER A 100 31.78 62.24 -22.79
N LEU A 101 32.77 62.05 -23.67
CA LEU A 101 33.24 60.70 -24.05
C LEU A 101 33.69 59.89 -22.83
N THR A 102 34.40 60.53 -21.90
CA THR A 102 34.86 59.92 -20.64
C THR A 102 33.69 59.57 -19.71
N ASP A 103 32.62 60.38 -19.68
CA ASP A 103 31.43 60.08 -18.87
C ASP A 103 30.74 58.81 -19.34
N VAL A 104 30.60 58.64 -20.66
CA VAL A 104 30.01 57.42 -21.24
C VAL A 104 30.88 56.20 -20.97
N TYR A 105 32.20 56.32 -21.13
CA TYR A 105 33.14 55.25 -20.81
C TYR A 105 33.07 54.82 -19.33
N ASN A 106 33.01 55.82 -18.43
CA ASN A 106 32.88 55.59 -17.00
C ASN A 106 31.50 55.02 -16.62
N LEU A 107 30.43 55.43 -17.30
CA LEU A 107 29.10 54.83 -17.14
C LEU A 107 29.10 53.35 -17.54
N PHE A 108 29.64 53.02 -18.73
CA PHE A 108 29.72 51.63 -19.19
C PHE A 108 30.67 50.77 -18.36
N SER A 109 31.67 51.35 -17.71
CA SER A 109 32.50 50.64 -16.72
C SER A 109 31.66 50.04 -15.57
N GLY A 110 30.48 50.61 -15.29
CA GLY A 110 29.55 50.07 -14.30
C GLY A 110 28.93 48.72 -14.67
N PHE A 111 28.98 48.31 -15.94
CA PHE A 111 28.56 46.95 -16.33
C PHE A 111 29.40 45.86 -15.67
N GLN A 112 30.70 46.09 -15.38
CA GLN A 112 31.51 45.09 -14.70
C GLN A 112 30.87 44.69 -13.37
N GLN A 113 30.57 45.70 -12.55
CA GLN A 113 30.00 45.52 -11.22
C GLN A 113 28.59 44.94 -11.32
N SER A 114 27.74 45.47 -12.19
CA SER A 114 26.35 45.01 -12.28
C SER A 114 26.22 43.56 -12.76
N VAL A 115 27.05 43.15 -13.71
CA VAL A 115 27.12 41.76 -14.17
C VAL A 115 27.69 40.86 -13.08
N ALA A 116 28.75 41.28 -12.38
CA ALA A 116 29.32 40.51 -11.28
C ALA A 116 28.29 40.29 -10.15
N ASP A 117 27.56 41.33 -9.75
CA ASP A 117 26.50 41.25 -8.74
C ASP A 117 25.35 40.32 -9.17
N THR A 118 24.95 40.42 -10.44
CA THR A 118 23.89 39.56 -11.00
C THR A 118 24.33 38.08 -11.02
N VAL A 119 25.56 37.79 -11.43
CA VAL A 119 26.12 36.43 -11.42
C VAL A 119 26.22 35.88 -9.99
N LYS A 120 26.65 36.71 -9.04
CA LYS A 120 26.71 36.34 -7.63
C LYS A 120 25.31 35.98 -7.10
N LEU A 121 24.31 36.82 -7.34
CA LEU A 121 22.92 36.56 -6.96
C LEU A 121 22.40 35.26 -7.57
N MET A 122 22.66 35.02 -8.86
CA MET A 122 22.26 33.77 -9.52
C MET A 122 22.86 32.54 -8.84
N ASN A 123 24.14 32.58 -8.47
CA ASN A 123 24.81 31.48 -7.76
C ASN A 123 24.24 31.25 -6.35
N GLU A 124 23.94 32.33 -5.63
CA GLU A 124 23.33 32.27 -4.29
C GLU A 124 21.93 31.64 -4.36
N LEU A 125 21.09 32.11 -5.28
CA LEU A 125 19.75 31.55 -5.50
C LEU A 125 19.81 30.10 -5.95
N GLN A 126 20.77 29.74 -6.82
CA GLN A 126 20.96 28.36 -7.25
C GLN A 126 21.34 27.45 -6.09
N THR A 127 22.18 27.93 -5.17
CA THR A 127 22.53 27.20 -3.95
C THR A 127 21.29 26.98 -3.07
N GLN A 128 20.42 27.98 -2.95
CA GLN A 128 19.18 27.86 -2.17
C GLN A 128 18.18 26.88 -2.83
N VAL A 129 18.02 26.94 -4.15
CA VAL A 129 17.18 25.99 -4.91
C VAL A 129 17.68 24.56 -4.74
N ASN A 130 19.00 24.34 -4.79
CA ASN A 130 19.58 23.01 -4.58
C ASN A 130 19.29 22.50 -3.16
N LYS A 131 19.47 23.34 -2.13
CA LYS A 131 19.13 22.99 -0.74
C LYS A 131 17.64 22.65 -0.57
N ALA A 132 16.74 23.35 -1.27
CA ALA A 132 15.32 23.02 -1.27
C ALA A 132 15.07 21.66 -1.93
N ASN A 133 15.74 21.36 -3.06
CA ASN A 133 15.63 20.08 -3.74
C ASN A 133 16.13 18.92 -2.85
N ASP A 134 17.17 19.12 -2.05
CA ASP A 134 17.74 18.10 -1.15
C ASP A 134 16.76 17.61 -0.06
N ILE A 135 15.67 18.33 0.21
CA ILE A 135 14.62 17.91 1.15
C ILE A 135 13.92 16.64 0.64
N TYR A 136 13.57 16.61 -0.65
CA TYR A 136 12.98 15.46 -1.34
C TYR A 136 13.30 15.53 -2.84
N PRO A 137 14.45 14.97 -3.26
CA PRO A 137 15.04 15.24 -4.57
C PRO A 137 14.13 14.90 -5.75
N VAL A 138 14.09 15.81 -6.72
CA VAL A 138 13.61 15.53 -8.08
C VAL A 138 14.75 15.60 -9.08
N GLU A 139 14.48 15.02 -10.25
CA GLU A 139 15.34 15.11 -11.42
C GLU A 139 15.67 16.55 -11.79
N SER A 140 16.89 16.77 -12.25
CA SER A 140 17.44 18.09 -12.62
C SER A 140 16.54 18.93 -13.54
N PHE A 141 15.78 18.32 -14.45
CA PHE A 141 14.88 19.04 -15.35
C PHE A 141 13.62 19.60 -14.66
N GLN A 142 13.26 19.08 -13.48
CA GLN A 142 12.13 19.56 -12.67
C GLN A 142 12.55 20.66 -11.69
N VAL A 143 13.85 20.83 -11.46
CA VAL A 143 14.38 21.88 -10.60
C VAL A 143 14.17 23.26 -11.26
N PRO A 144 13.66 24.27 -10.53
CA PRO A 144 13.49 25.62 -11.06
C PRO A 144 14.79 26.16 -11.64
N LYS A 145 14.74 26.58 -12.91
CA LYS A 145 15.92 27.13 -13.59
C LYS A 145 16.10 28.61 -13.20
N VAL A 146 17.09 28.87 -12.34
CA VAL A 146 17.34 30.21 -11.78
C VAL A 146 17.44 31.29 -12.85
N PRO A 147 18.25 31.16 -13.92
CA PRO A 147 18.36 32.23 -14.92
C PRO A 147 17.02 32.55 -15.61
N GLN A 148 16.25 31.53 -16.00
CA GLN A 148 14.98 31.71 -16.71
C GLN A 148 13.94 32.37 -15.79
N LYS A 149 13.88 31.97 -14.52
CA LYS A 149 12.90 32.48 -13.56
C LYS A 149 13.29 33.87 -13.04
N LEU A 150 14.55 34.07 -12.64
CA LEU A 150 15.06 35.35 -12.15
C LEU A 150 14.86 36.46 -13.18
N PHE A 151 15.29 36.24 -14.43
CA PHE A 151 15.14 37.24 -15.49
C PHE A 151 13.72 37.32 -16.06
N GLY A 152 12.78 36.50 -15.57
CA GLY A 152 11.34 36.69 -15.83
C GLY A 152 10.76 37.84 -15.01
N PHE A 153 11.41 38.25 -13.92
CA PHE A 153 10.95 39.31 -13.03
C PHE A 153 11.59 40.68 -13.30
N VAL A 154 12.60 40.74 -14.19
CA VAL A 154 13.21 42.02 -14.59
C VAL A 154 12.55 42.58 -15.85
N ASP A 155 12.60 43.90 -16.00
CA ASP A 155 12.06 44.58 -17.17
C ASP A 155 12.73 44.14 -18.50
N GLN A 156 12.04 44.37 -19.62
CA GLN A 156 12.53 43.97 -20.94
C GLN A 156 13.91 44.57 -21.28
N GLY A 157 14.19 45.80 -20.85
CA GLY A 157 15.47 46.48 -21.08
C GLY A 157 16.59 46.15 -20.08
N PHE A 158 16.36 45.34 -19.05
CA PHE A 158 17.39 45.00 -18.07
C PHE A 158 18.51 44.13 -18.68
N PHE A 159 19.76 44.40 -18.29
CA PHE A 159 20.94 43.62 -18.63
C PHE A 159 21.82 43.39 -17.39
N PRO A 160 22.42 42.19 -17.20
CA PRO A 160 22.42 41.05 -18.12
C PRO A 160 21.16 40.18 -18.04
N LYS A 161 20.85 39.46 -19.13
CA LYS A 161 19.87 38.36 -19.17
C LYS A 161 20.54 37.06 -19.58
N LEU A 162 21.20 36.41 -18.63
CA LEU A 162 21.97 35.18 -18.86
C LEU A 162 21.09 33.92 -18.97
N ASN A 163 20.05 33.98 -19.79
CA ASN A 163 19.21 32.83 -20.16
C ASN A 163 19.13 32.71 -21.69
N PRO A 164 18.74 31.55 -22.26
CA PRO A 164 18.79 31.34 -23.71
C PRO A 164 18.03 32.39 -24.53
N LYS A 165 16.85 32.82 -24.05
CA LYS A 165 16.06 33.87 -24.72
C LYS A 165 16.74 35.25 -24.65
N GLY A 166 17.35 35.58 -23.52
CA GLY A 166 18.11 36.81 -23.33
C GLY A 166 19.40 36.88 -24.15
N LEU A 167 19.94 35.72 -24.54
CA LEU A 167 21.11 35.60 -25.41
C LEU A 167 20.75 35.34 -26.88
N ASN A 168 19.47 35.39 -27.25
CA ASN A 168 18.94 35.08 -28.58
C ASN A 168 19.46 33.74 -29.16
N ILE A 169 19.52 32.71 -28.31
CA ILE A 169 19.89 31.35 -28.71
C ILE A 169 18.64 30.68 -29.31
N ALA A 170 18.78 30.05 -30.48
CA ALA A 170 17.68 29.37 -31.15
C ALA A 170 17.02 28.30 -30.25
N ASP A 171 15.70 28.18 -30.30
CA ASP A 171 14.91 27.34 -29.37
C ASP A 171 15.33 25.85 -29.40
N ASN A 172 15.70 25.32 -30.56
CA ASN A 172 16.21 23.95 -30.70
C ASN A 172 17.51 23.75 -29.91
N VAL A 173 18.38 24.76 -29.85
CA VAL A 173 19.63 24.74 -29.08
C VAL A 173 19.35 24.96 -27.60
N ALA A 174 18.45 25.89 -27.28
CA ALA A 174 18.00 26.14 -25.91
C ALA A 174 17.39 24.88 -25.27
N SER A 175 16.65 24.08 -26.05
CA SER A 175 16.03 22.82 -25.59
C SER A 175 17.04 21.80 -25.06
N LEU A 176 18.29 21.83 -25.55
CA LEU A 176 19.36 20.94 -25.09
C LEU A 176 19.72 21.19 -23.62
N PHE A 177 19.54 22.42 -23.15
CA PHE A 177 19.81 22.83 -21.77
C PHE A 177 18.60 22.62 -20.84
N GLU A 178 17.40 22.29 -21.33
CA GLU A 178 16.22 22.06 -20.47
C GLU A 178 16.45 20.89 -19.49
N LYS A 179 17.20 19.89 -19.93
CA LYS A 179 17.60 18.73 -19.12
C LYS A 179 18.68 19.03 -18.07
N TYR A 180 19.22 20.24 -18.07
CA TYR A 180 20.35 20.64 -17.23
C TYR A 180 19.99 21.85 -16.37
N SER A 181 20.45 21.88 -15.13
CA SER A 181 20.31 23.02 -14.22
C SER A 181 21.66 23.70 -14.06
N LEU A 182 21.65 25.02 -13.95
CA LEU A 182 22.86 25.76 -13.63
C LEU A 182 23.39 25.25 -12.29
N LYS A 183 24.69 24.99 -12.19
CA LYS A 183 25.39 24.70 -10.93
C LYS A 183 26.04 25.97 -10.41
N GLN A 184 26.76 26.65 -11.31
CA GLN A 184 27.47 27.89 -11.03
C GLN A 184 27.75 28.67 -12.33
N ALA A 185 27.91 29.97 -12.20
CA ALA A 185 28.36 30.88 -13.23
C ALA A 185 29.48 31.79 -12.68
N THR A 186 30.37 32.28 -13.54
CA THR A 186 31.45 33.18 -13.14
C THR A 186 31.75 34.15 -14.28
N LEU A 187 31.83 35.45 -13.97
CA LEU A 187 32.42 36.45 -14.85
C LEU A 187 33.93 36.36 -14.70
N LYS A 188 34.63 35.90 -15.73
CA LYS A 188 36.09 35.73 -15.75
C LYS A 188 36.82 37.01 -16.08
N ASP A 189 36.29 37.76 -17.04
CA ASP A 189 36.92 38.96 -17.56
C ASP A 189 35.89 39.93 -18.12
N PHE A 190 36.23 41.20 -18.12
CA PHE A 190 35.43 42.30 -18.65
C PHE A 190 36.35 43.36 -19.27
N ASP A 191 36.03 43.75 -20.51
CA ASP A 191 36.76 44.82 -21.19
C ASP A 191 35.83 45.82 -21.90
N ILE A 192 36.30 47.06 -22.01
CA ILE A 192 35.72 48.13 -22.81
C ILE A 192 36.82 48.74 -23.68
N VAL A 193 36.56 48.77 -24.99
CA VAL A 193 37.43 49.37 -25.98
C VAL A 193 36.64 50.39 -26.80
N LEU A 194 37.22 51.56 -27.03
CA LEU A 194 36.73 52.50 -28.03
C LEU A 194 37.30 52.09 -29.39
N GLU A 195 36.51 51.39 -30.21
CA GLU A 195 36.94 50.99 -31.54
C GLU A 195 36.90 52.19 -32.49
N LYS A 196 37.93 52.31 -33.33
CA LYS A 196 38.00 53.28 -34.42
C LYS A 196 37.98 52.55 -35.76
N LYS A 197 36.99 52.82 -36.61
CA LYS A 197 36.85 52.24 -37.96
C LYS A 197 36.66 53.34 -39.00
N ASN A 198 37.17 53.13 -40.21
CA ASN A 198 36.86 54.01 -41.33
C ASN A 198 35.39 53.80 -41.74
N ASP A 199 34.69 54.88 -42.06
CA ASP A 199 33.33 54.84 -42.59
C ASP A 199 33.36 54.17 -43.97
N ILE A 200 32.46 53.21 -44.20
CA ILE A 200 32.42 52.42 -45.44
C ILE A 200 31.80 53.25 -46.58
N VAL A 201 31.01 54.28 -46.27
CA VAL A 201 30.25 55.09 -47.24
C VAL A 201 30.96 56.41 -47.57
N LEU A 202 31.68 56.99 -46.61
CA LEU A 202 32.39 58.27 -46.77
C LEU A 202 33.90 58.05 -46.61
N GLU A 203 34.66 58.06 -47.71
CA GLU A 203 36.09 57.67 -47.79
C GLU A 203 37.06 58.44 -46.86
N HIS A 204 36.59 59.45 -46.12
CA HIS A 204 37.39 60.25 -45.18
C HIS A 204 36.73 60.44 -43.80
N LYS A 205 35.64 59.72 -43.50
CA LYS A 205 34.98 59.81 -42.20
C LYS A 205 35.42 58.65 -41.31
N VAL A 206 35.68 58.94 -40.04
CA VAL A 206 35.95 57.92 -39.03
C VAL A 206 34.69 57.71 -38.18
N ARG A 207 34.42 56.46 -37.83
CA ARG A 207 33.37 56.07 -36.89
C ARG A 207 34.01 55.42 -35.67
N TYR A 208 33.46 55.77 -34.51
CA TYR A 208 33.79 55.20 -33.22
C TYR A 208 32.61 54.36 -32.72
N ASN A 209 32.89 53.33 -31.94
CA ASN A 209 31.91 52.67 -31.09
C ASN A 209 32.57 52.24 -29.78
N PHE A 210 31.78 52.10 -28.72
CA PHE A 210 32.25 51.37 -27.54
C PHE A 210 31.95 49.90 -27.75
N ALA A 211 33.00 49.08 -27.77
CA ALA A 211 32.91 47.62 -27.77
C ALA A 211 33.14 47.12 -26.34
N LEU A 212 32.17 46.40 -25.81
CA LEU A 212 32.18 45.78 -24.49
C LEU A 212 32.32 44.27 -24.66
N GLN A 213 33.10 43.62 -23.81
CA GLN A 213 33.32 42.19 -23.86
C GLN A 213 33.21 41.58 -22.47
N PHE A 214 32.33 40.58 -22.32
CA PHE A 214 32.08 39.87 -21.07
C PHE A 214 32.44 38.40 -21.25
N HIS A 215 33.37 37.87 -20.45
CA HIS A 215 33.74 36.45 -20.50
C HIS A 215 33.10 35.67 -19.35
N PHE A 216 32.32 34.65 -19.67
CA PHE A 216 31.63 33.81 -18.71
C PHE A 216 32.13 32.37 -18.74
N GLU A 217 32.19 31.76 -17.56
CA GLU A 217 32.28 30.31 -17.38
C GLU A 217 31.04 29.84 -16.61
N THR A 218 30.40 28.79 -17.11
CA THR A 218 29.18 28.23 -16.52
C THR A 218 29.30 26.73 -16.44
N THR A 219 28.86 26.16 -15.32
CA THR A 219 28.77 24.71 -15.12
C THR A 219 27.31 24.35 -14.95
N TYR A 220 26.85 23.32 -15.64
CA TYR A 220 25.49 22.78 -15.54
C TYR A 220 25.51 21.31 -15.13
N ILE A 221 24.51 20.86 -14.38
CA ILE A 221 24.32 19.46 -13.99
C ILE A 221 22.96 18.97 -14.52
N GLY A 222 22.97 17.80 -15.15
CA GLY A 222 21.76 17.16 -15.64
C GLY A 222 21.84 15.63 -15.61
N SER A 223 20.82 14.97 -16.16
CA SER A 223 20.79 13.50 -16.25
C SER A 223 21.95 12.93 -17.08
N GLY A 224 22.53 13.72 -17.99
CA GLY A 224 23.68 13.35 -18.82
C GLY A 224 25.05 13.65 -18.21
N GLY A 225 25.12 14.16 -16.98
CA GLY A 225 26.36 14.53 -16.30
C GLY A 225 26.57 16.04 -16.19
N GLU A 226 27.83 16.45 -16.06
CA GLU A 226 28.24 17.85 -15.93
C GLU A 226 28.66 18.44 -17.28
N ILE A 227 28.15 19.64 -17.58
CA ILE A 227 28.50 20.42 -18.77
C ILE A 227 29.21 21.70 -18.34
N ASN A 228 30.38 21.97 -18.93
CA ASN A 228 31.09 23.23 -18.73
C ASN A 228 31.07 24.05 -20.02
N LEU A 229 30.49 25.25 -19.97
CA LEU A 229 30.34 26.19 -21.07
C LEU A 229 31.10 27.48 -20.76
N GLN A 230 32.11 27.77 -21.59
CA GLN A 230 32.82 29.04 -21.62
C GLN A 230 32.38 29.83 -22.85
N PHE A 231 31.87 31.04 -22.65
CA PHE A 231 31.40 31.90 -23.72
C PHE A 231 31.74 33.36 -23.44
N ALA A 232 31.84 34.15 -24.50
CA ALA A 232 31.91 35.60 -24.42
C ALA A 232 30.61 36.23 -24.94
N LEU A 233 30.20 37.33 -24.36
CA LEU A 233 29.18 38.20 -24.91
C LEU A 233 29.84 39.50 -25.32
N GLN A 234 29.85 39.78 -26.62
CA GLN A 234 30.36 41.03 -27.17
C GLN A 234 29.19 41.98 -27.39
N ALA A 235 29.33 43.22 -26.95
CA ALA A 235 28.35 44.28 -27.16
C ALA A 235 29.01 45.44 -27.89
N SER A 236 28.30 46.15 -28.75
CA SER A 236 28.75 47.41 -29.31
C SER A 236 27.66 48.46 -29.29
N THR A 237 28.05 49.72 -29.12
CA THR A 237 27.12 50.84 -29.33
C THR A 237 26.88 51.07 -30.82
N THR A 238 25.87 51.88 -31.14
CA THR A 238 25.77 52.50 -32.47
C THR A 238 27.09 53.19 -32.82
N ASN A 239 27.49 53.10 -34.09
CA ASN A 239 28.63 53.84 -34.60
C ASN A 239 28.34 55.36 -34.56
N PHE A 240 29.24 56.15 -33.99
CA PHE A 240 29.15 57.61 -33.91
C PHE A 240 30.42 58.26 -34.47
N SER A 241 30.30 59.48 -34.98
CA SER A 241 31.42 60.26 -35.52
C SER A 241 31.69 61.55 -34.75
N SER A 242 30.76 61.98 -33.90
CA SER A 242 30.91 63.14 -33.04
C SER A 242 30.33 62.88 -31.65
N LEU A 243 30.62 63.77 -30.70
CA LEU A 243 30.05 63.68 -29.37
C LEU A 243 28.53 63.84 -29.41
N GLU A 244 28.00 64.71 -30.26
CA GLU A 244 26.56 64.91 -30.41
C GLU A 244 25.84 63.65 -30.93
N GLU A 245 26.45 62.92 -31.88
CA GLU A 245 25.91 61.63 -32.35
C GLU A 245 25.90 60.58 -31.22
N LEU A 246 26.95 60.55 -30.38
CA LEU A 246 27.00 59.67 -29.20
C LEU A 246 25.92 60.05 -28.19
N GLN A 247 25.78 61.32 -27.83
CA GLN A 247 24.78 61.81 -26.89
C GLN A 247 23.35 61.53 -27.39
N ALA A 248 23.11 61.68 -28.70
CA ALA A 248 21.84 61.37 -29.34
C ALA A 248 21.52 59.87 -29.42
N SER A 249 22.52 58.98 -29.25
CA SER A 249 22.29 57.54 -29.22
C SER A 249 21.59 57.06 -27.94
N PHE A 250 21.59 57.88 -26.89
CA PHE A 250 20.85 57.63 -25.66
C PHE A 250 19.43 58.18 -25.77
N SER A 251 18.49 57.47 -25.15
CA SER A 251 17.11 57.93 -25.03
C SER A 251 16.65 57.90 -23.57
N LYS A 252 15.81 58.86 -23.21
CA LYS A 252 15.16 58.89 -21.91
C LYS A 252 13.72 58.41 -22.04
N VAL A 253 13.39 57.28 -21.42
CA VAL A 253 12.02 56.75 -21.35
C VAL A 253 11.54 56.96 -19.92
N GLY A 254 10.71 57.98 -19.69
CA GLY A 254 10.35 58.39 -18.33
C GLY A 254 11.58 58.87 -17.55
N ASN A 255 11.89 58.20 -16.44
CA ASN A 255 13.09 58.47 -15.64
C ASN A 255 14.32 57.66 -16.08
N ASN A 256 14.15 56.71 -17.00
CA ASN A 256 15.19 55.73 -17.31
C ASN A 256 16.02 56.16 -18.51
N LEU A 257 17.33 56.24 -18.29
CA LEU A 257 18.35 56.33 -19.33
C LEU A 257 18.49 54.99 -20.03
N THR A 258 18.36 55.00 -21.36
CA THR A 258 18.45 53.81 -22.20
C THR A 258 19.45 54.01 -23.34
N ALA A 259 20.10 52.95 -23.79
CA ALA A 259 21.00 52.94 -24.95
C ALA A 259 20.76 51.71 -25.81
N GLN A 260 20.90 51.88 -27.13
CA GLN A 260 20.86 50.75 -28.06
C GLN A 260 22.22 50.05 -28.08
N LEU A 261 22.23 48.74 -27.80
CA LEU A 261 23.43 47.90 -27.86
C LEU A 261 23.20 46.74 -28.84
N PHE A 262 24.24 46.41 -29.60
CA PHE A 262 24.28 45.29 -30.53
C PHE A 262 25.12 44.18 -29.93
N TRP A 263 24.56 42.98 -29.85
CA TRP A 263 25.10 41.85 -29.11
C TRP A 263 25.49 40.71 -30.02
N LYS A 264 26.62 40.08 -29.69
CA LYS A 264 27.15 38.89 -30.35
C LYS A 264 27.64 37.89 -29.31
N PRO A 265 26.91 36.79 -29.05
CA PRO A 265 27.41 35.69 -28.25
C PRO A 265 28.47 34.89 -29.02
N VAL A 266 29.55 34.51 -28.36
CA VAL A 266 30.65 33.72 -28.92
C VAL A 266 30.96 32.56 -27.99
N VAL A 267 30.85 31.33 -28.46
CA VAL A 267 31.23 30.15 -27.67
C VAL A 267 32.73 29.90 -27.79
N ASN A 268 33.42 29.93 -26.65
CA ASN A 268 34.85 29.67 -26.57
C ASN A 268 35.13 28.18 -26.35
N LYS A 269 34.35 27.53 -25.49
CA LYS A 269 34.49 26.11 -25.18
C LYS A 269 33.19 25.52 -24.63
N LEU A 270 32.85 24.30 -25.04
CA LEU A 270 31.79 23.50 -24.42
C LEU A 270 32.30 22.07 -24.20
N THR A 271 32.30 21.58 -22.96
CA THR A 271 32.64 20.19 -22.64
C THR A 271 31.50 19.50 -21.89
N SER A 272 31.31 18.21 -22.17
CA SER A 272 30.36 17.33 -21.47
C SER A 272 31.07 16.02 -21.14
N GLY A 273 31.43 15.82 -19.88
CA GLY A 273 32.39 14.77 -19.50
C GLY A 273 33.73 14.94 -20.25
N GLU A 274 34.14 13.91 -20.98
CA GLU A 274 35.36 13.95 -21.82
C GLU A 274 35.12 14.53 -23.23
N ASN A 275 33.86 14.73 -23.63
CA ASN A 275 33.52 15.16 -24.99
C ASN A 275 33.68 16.68 -25.13
N ASP A 276 34.47 17.11 -26.11
CA ASP A 276 34.50 18.49 -26.57
C ASP A 276 33.39 18.72 -27.63
N LEU A 277 32.41 19.53 -27.27
CA LEU A 277 31.25 19.88 -28.10
C LEU A 277 31.34 21.32 -28.63
N THR A 278 32.52 21.95 -28.56
CA THR A 278 32.73 23.36 -28.90
C THR A 278 32.31 23.68 -30.33
N HIS A 279 32.72 22.89 -31.31
CA HIS A 279 32.35 23.11 -32.72
C HIS A 279 30.82 23.04 -32.93
N ILE A 280 30.15 22.12 -32.23
CA ILE A 280 28.69 21.97 -32.31
C ILE A 280 28.02 23.22 -31.71
N ALA A 281 28.50 23.69 -30.56
CA ALA A 281 27.98 24.88 -29.90
C ALA A 281 28.22 26.17 -30.71
N GLN A 282 29.39 26.32 -31.31
CA GLN A 282 29.71 27.44 -32.20
C GLN A 282 28.80 27.44 -33.43
N THR A 283 28.59 26.27 -34.04
CA THR A 283 27.66 26.11 -35.18
C THR A 283 26.22 26.46 -34.77
N ALA A 284 25.81 26.04 -33.57
CA ALA A 284 24.47 26.24 -33.03
C ALA A 284 24.16 27.71 -32.69
N VAL A 285 25.16 28.45 -32.17
CA VAL A 285 25.04 29.90 -31.97
C VAL A 285 25.12 30.66 -33.30
N GLY A 286 25.90 30.16 -34.25
CA GLY A 286 26.04 30.74 -35.59
C GLY A 286 26.55 32.19 -35.55
N GLU A 287 26.14 32.98 -36.54
CA GLU A 287 26.37 34.43 -36.57
C GLU A 287 25.28 35.20 -35.80
N SER A 288 24.78 34.67 -34.68
CA SER A 288 23.72 35.33 -33.91
C SER A 288 24.16 36.76 -33.56
N LEU A 289 23.43 37.72 -34.13
CA LEU A 289 23.54 39.14 -33.87
C LEU A 289 22.14 39.61 -33.50
N PHE A 290 22.03 40.26 -32.35
CA PHE A 290 20.76 40.82 -31.90
C PHE A 290 20.99 42.17 -31.28
N ASP A 291 20.00 43.04 -31.34
CA ASP A 291 20.07 44.36 -30.75
C ASP A 291 19.05 44.49 -29.62
N SER A 292 19.39 45.27 -28.59
CA SER A 292 18.46 45.58 -27.52
C SER A 292 18.62 47.00 -27.02
N ARG A 293 17.49 47.62 -26.65
CA ARG A 293 17.47 48.88 -25.92
C ARG A 293 17.64 48.59 -24.43
N VAL A 294 18.87 48.74 -23.95
CA VAL A 294 19.23 48.49 -22.55
C VAL A 294 18.84 49.68 -21.69
N ASP A 295 18.15 49.42 -20.58
CA ASP A 295 17.90 50.37 -19.52
C ASP A 295 19.13 50.45 -18.62
N LEU A 296 20.00 51.45 -18.88
CA LEU A 296 21.20 51.70 -18.10
C LEU A 296 20.88 52.15 -16.67
N THR A 297 19.67 52.68 -16.44
CA THR A 297 19.24 53.07 -15.10
C THR A 297 19.04 51.83 -14.25
N SER A 298 18.25 50.88 -14.73
CA SER A 298 18.00 49.63 -14.01
C SER A 298 19.19 48.68 -14.03
N SER A 299 19.97 48.65 -15.13
CA SER A 299 21.06 47.67 -15.35
C SER A 299 22.40 48.09 -14.76
N ILE A 300 22.61 49.39 -14.49
CA ILE A 300 23.88 49.92 -13.98
C ILE A 300 23.64 50.83 -12.79
N ILE A 301 22.92 51.95 -13.00
CA ILE A 301 22.85 53.05 -12.02
C ILE A 301 22.14 52.65 -10.73
N ASN A 302 21.00 51.97 -10.85
CA ASN A 302 20.15 51.49 -9.75
C ASN A 302 20.11 49.95 -9.70
N ASN A 303 21.17 49.29 -10.18
CA ASN A 303 21.22 47.84 -10.28
C ASN A 303 20.91 47.14 -8.95
N GLU A 304 21.47 47.62 -7.84
CA GLU A 304 21.24 47.04 -6.51
C GLU A 304 19.75 47.00 -6.13
N ALA A 305 19.00 48.07 -6.40
CA ALA A 305 17.57 48.12 -6.13
C ALA A 305 16.77 47.18 -7.04
N ALA A 306 17.15 47.11 -8.32
CA ALA A 306 16.53 46.21 -9.30
C ALA A 306 16.73 44.74 -8.89
N ILE A 307 17.99 44.31 -8.70
CA ILE A 307 18.30 42.91 -8.34
C ILE A 307 17.73 42.52 -6.97
N LYS A 308 17.65 43.44 -6.00
CA LYS A 308 17.05 43.16 -4.69
C LYS A 308 15.54 42.92 -4.80
N THR A 309 14.85 43.72 -5.62
CA THR A 309 13.41 43.53 -5.88
C THR A 309 13.17 42.19 -6.58
N THR A 310 13.96 41.89 -7.61
CA THR A 310 13.89 40.63 -8.35
C THR A 310 14.24 39.41 -7.47
N GLN A 311 15.22 39.54 -6.57
CA GLN A 311 15.56 38.52 -5.57
C GLN A 311 14.34 38.22 -4.67
N GLN A 312 13.70 39.25 -4.13
CA GLN A 312 12.53 39.08 -3.25
C GLN A 312 11.37 38.38 -3.97
N GLN A 313 11.12 38.73 -5.24
CA GLN A 313 10.12 38.06 -6.07
C GLN A 313 10.49 36.61 -6.33
N PHE A 314 11.76 36.31 -6.67
CA PHE A 314 12.21 34.94 -6.86
C PHE A 314 12.08 34.11 -5.58
N GLU A 315 12.50 34.65 -4.44
CA GLU A 315 12.43 33.97 -3.15
C GLU A 315 10.97 33.64 -2.78
N THR A 316 10.05 34.55 -3.05
CA THR A 316 8.63 34.42 -2.71
C THR A 316 7.87 33.53 -3.69
N GLU A 317 8.00 33.78 -4.99
CA GLU A 317 7.17 33.17 -6.04
C GLU A 317 7.76 31.88 -6.61
N VAL A 318 9.04 31.60 -6.36
CA VAL A 318 9.71 30.40 -6.90
C VAL A 318 10.27 29.55 -5.77
N LEU A 319 11.18 30.10 -4.96
CA LEU A 319 11.91 29.31 -3.96
C LEU A 319 10.99 28.82 -2.84
N ALA A 320 10.16 29.69 -2.26
CA ALA A 320 9.25 29.32 -1.18
C ALA A 320 8.24 28.25 -1.61
N LEU A 321 7.66 28.40 -2.81
CA LEU A 321 6.73 27.42 -3.37
C LEU A 321 7.41 26.08 -3.64
N PHE A 322 8.59 26.09 -4.27
CA PHE A 322 9.35 24.88 -4.54
C PHE A 322 9.73 24.17 -3.24
N LYS A 323 10.25 24.89 -2.24
CA LYS A 323 10.59 24.32 -0.93
C LYS A 323 9.37 23.68 -0.25
N ALA A 324 8.23 24.37 -0.23
CA ALA A 324 6.99 23.83 0.34
C ALA A 324 6.51 22.55 -0.38
N GLU A 325 6.65 22.50 -1.70
CA GLU A 325 6.35 21.31 -2.49
C GLU A 325 7.23 20.11 -2.10
N ARG A 326 8.54 20.34 -1.88
CA ARG A 326 9.49 19.29 -1.45
C ARG A 326 9.21 18.79 -0.04
N GLU A 327 8.91 19.70 0.89
CA GLU A 327 8.53 19.36 2.27
C GLU A 327 7.23 18.53 2.32
N LYS A 328 6.23 18.91 1.51
CA LYS A 328 4.98 18.17 1.38
C LYS A 328 5.21 16.76 0.82
N ALA A 329 6.02 16.61 -0.23
CA ALA A 329 6.34 15.32 -0.82
C ALA A 329 7.05 14.37 0.17
N LEU A 330 7.98 14.89 0.99
CA LEU A 330 8.63 14.11 2.04
C LEU A 330 7.63 13.66 3.12
N ALA A 331 6.69 14.53 3.50
CA ALA A 331 5.67 14.22 4.49
C ALA A 331 4.72 13.13 3.98
N GLU A 332 4.26 13.22 2.73
CA GLU A 332 3.42 12.21 2.08
C GLU A 332 4.12 10.86 1.98
N TYR A 333 5.40 10.85 1.60
CA TYR A 333 6.21 9.63 1.55
C TYR A 333 6.34 8.96 2.92
N LYS A 334 6.64 9.73 3.99
CA LYS A 334 6.76 9.20 5.36
C LYS A 334 5.43 8.65 5.88
N ALA A 335 4.32 9.35 5.63
CA ALA A 335 2.99 8.90 6.02
C ALA A 335 2.59 7.57 5.33
N GLU A 336 2.94 7.42 4.06
CA GLU A 336 2.68 6.18 3.31
C GLU A 336 3.50 5.00 3.85
N GLN A 337 4.78 5.21 4.18
CA GLN A 337 5.62 4.18 4.79
C GLN A 337 5.07 3.73 6.15
N GLU A 338 4.60 4.67 6.98
CA GLU A 338 3.99 4.34 8.27
C GLU A 338 2.68 3.55 8.10
N ARG A 339 1.84 3.92 7.12
CA ARG A 339 0.60 3.20 6.80
C ARG A 339 0.88 1.75 6.39
N ILE A 340 1.82 1.54 5.47
CA ILE A 340 2.19 0.19 4.99
C ILE A 340 2.73 -0.66 6.15
N ALA A 341 3.54 -0.08 7.05
CA ALA A 341 4.07 -0.79 8.20
C ALA A 341 2.97 -1.25 9.17
N LYS A 342 1.98 -0.39 9.46
CA LYS A 342 0.82 -0.73 10.31
C LYS A 342 -0.04 -1.83 9.70
N GLU A 343 -0.36 -1.73 8.41
CA GLU A 343 -1.17 -2.74 7.71
C GLU A 343 -0.48 -4.12 7.70
N LEU A 344 0.84 -4.16 7.49
CA LEU A 344 1.61 -5.41 7.54
C LEU A 344 1.60 -6.04 8.93
N GLU A 345 1.67 -5.24 9.99
CA GLU A 345 1.62 -5.72 11.37
C GLU A 345 0.25 -6.32 11.72
N GLU A 346 -0.84 -5.65 11.32
CA GLU A 346 -2.22 -6.14 11.52
C GLU A 346 -2.47 -7.46 10.77
N GLN A 347 -2.02 -7.55 9.50
CA GLN A 347 -2.14 -8.79 8.72
C GLN A 347 -1.37 -9.96 9.36
N ARG A 348 -0.20 -9.71 9.96
CA ARG A 348 0.58 -10.74 10.67
C ARG A 348 -0.13 -11.22 11.93
N LYS A 349 -0.65 -10.28 12.75
CA LYS A 349 -1.42 -10.61 13.96
C LYS A 349 -2.66 -11.44 13.63
N GLU A 350 -3.37 -11.07 12.56
CA GLU A 350 -4.55 -11.79 12.11
C GLU A 350 -4.22 -13.20 11.60
N LEU A 351 -3.17 -13.34 10.79
CA LEU A 351 -2.73 -14.65 10.30
C LEU A 351 -2.27 -15.57 11.43
N GLU A 352 -1.59 -15.04 12.45
CA GLU A 352 -1.18 -15.81 13.62
C GLU A 352 -2.38 -16.24 14.45
N ARG A 353 -3.38 -15.36 14.63
CA ARG A 353 -4.65 -15.68 15.29
C ARG A 353 -5.38 -16.83 14.57
N LEU A 354 -5.55 -16.71 13.26
CA LEU A 354 -6.21 -17.74 12.44
C LEU A 354 -5.47 -19.08 12.49
N LYS A 355 -4.13 -19.08 12.45
CA LYS A 355 -3.33 -20.30 12.61
C LYS A 355 -3.54 -20.95 13.98
N LYS A 356 -3.52 -20.16 15.06
CA LYS A 356 -3.77 -20.65 16.43
C LYS A 356 -5.19 -21.21 16.57
N GLU A 357 -6.19 -20.54 16.01
CA GLU A 357 -7.57 -21.02 16.00
C GLU A 357 -7.71 -22.34 15.22
N GLN A 358 -7.08 -22.44 14.05
CA GLN A 358 -7.09 -23.65 13.24
C GLN A 358 -6.35 -24.82 13.93
N GLN A 359 -5.19 -24.57 14.53
CA GLN A 359 -4.45 -25.57 15.31
C GLN A 359 -5.27 -26.04 16.52
N ASN A 360 -5.85 -25.13 17.29
CA ASN A 360 -6.71 -25.48 18.41
C ASN A 360 -7.92 -26.32 17.98
N LYS A 361 -8.52 -26.01 16.82
CA LYS A 361 -9.62 -26.80 16.25
C LYS A 361 -9.15 -28.20 15.85
N GLN A 362 -7.98 -28.33 15.22
CA GLN A 362 -7.42 -29.64 14.84
C GLN A 362 -7.09 -30.49 16.06
N GLU A 363 -6.39 -29.93 17.06
CA GLU A 363 -6.08 -30.63 18.31
C GLU A 363 -7.34 -31.08 19.04
N LEU A 364 -8.40 -30.25 19.02
CA LEU A 364 -9.69 -30.64 19.58
C LEU A 364 -10.26 -31.84 18.83
N VAL A 365 -10.33 -31.79 17.49
CA VAL A 365 -10.88 -32.91 16.69
C VAL A 365 -10.11 -34.21 16.94
N GLU A 366 -8.78 -34.15 16.99
CA GLU A 366 -7.94 -35.31 17.32
C GLU A 366 -8.19 -35.84 18.74
N SER A 367 -8.50 -34.93 19.68
CA SER A 367 -8.84 -35.32 21.05
C SER A 367 -10.15 -36.11 21.15
N LEU A 368 -11.07 -35.94 20.20
CA LEU A 368 -12.38 -36.58 20.21
C LEU A 368 -12.35 -38.04 19.73
N TYR A 369 -11.20 -38.56 19.29
CA TYR A 369 -11.08 -39.91 18.77
C TYR A 369 -11.35 -41.01 19.81
N ASN A 370 -10.93 -40.81 21.06
CA ASN A 370 -11.18 -41.74 22.16
C ASN A 370 -11.13 -41.04 23.53
N VAL A 371 -11.51 -41.76 24.59
CA VAL A 371 -11.60 -41.23 25.96
C VAL A 371 -10.24 -40.72 26.47
N ALA A 372 -9.16 -41.48 26.27
CA ALA A 372 -7.82 -41.12 26.75
C ALA A 372 -7.30 -39.82 26.11
N ASN A 373 -7.51 -39.66 24.80
CA ASN A 373 -7.14 -38.44 24.07
C ASN A 373 -7.94 -37.23 24.55
N PHE A 374 -9.24 -37.41 24.80
CA PHE A 374 -10.12 -36.36 25.32
C PHE A 374 -9.66 -35.88 26.70
N VAL A 375 -9.37 -36.81 27.61
CA VAL A 375 -8.84 -36.50 28.95
C VAL A 375 -7.52 -35.72 28.85
N SER A 376 -6.57 -36.23 28.05
CA SER A 376 -5.26 -35.59 27.89
C SER A 376 -5.36 -34.17 27.33
N TYR A 377 -6.25 -33.93 26.36
CA TYR A 377 -6.46 -32.61 25.74
C TYR A 377 -6.96 -31.57 26.74
N TRP A 378 -7.90 -31.94 27.60
CA TRP A 378 -8.49 -31.03 28.59
C TRP A 378 -7.61 -30.83 29.81
N GLU A 379 -6.87 -31.85 30.25
CA GLU A 379 -5.88 -31.72 31.32
C GLU A 379 -4.78 -30.71 30.96
N LYS A 380 -4.26 -30.76 29.72
CA LYS A 380 -3.29 -29.76 29.21
C LYS A 380 -3.84 -28.33 29.20
N ARG A 381 -5.16 -28.17 29.21
CA ARG A 381 -5.87 -26.86 29.26
C ARG A 381 -6.36 -26.51 30.66
N GLY A 382 -5.91 -27.23 31.68
CA GLY A 382 -6.22 -26.95 33.08
C GLY A 382 -7.63 -27.34 33.50
N LYS A 383 -8.32 -28.22 32.76
CA LYS A 383 -9.61 -28.79 33.16
C LYS A 383 -9.45 -30.24 33.61
N ASP A 384 -9.97 -30.56 34.79
CA ASP A 384 -10.06 -31.93 35.29
C ASP A 384 -11.41 -32.53 34.95
N VAL A 385 -11.47 -33.32 33.88
CA VAL A 385 -12.71 -33.97 33.41
C VAL A 385 -13.15 -35.16 34.28
N THR A 386 -12.44 -35.47 35.36
CA THR A 386 -12.94 -36.40 36.40
C THR A 386 -13.94 -35.73 37.33
N ASP A 387 -13.96 -34.40 37.36
CA ASP A 387 -15.04 -33.60 37.93
C ASP A 387 -16.18 -33.44 36.91
N LYS A 388 -17.40 -33.77 37.32
CA LYS A 388 -18.53 -33.85 36.39
C LYS A 388 -18.91 -32.49 35.81
N LYS A 389 -18.84 -31.44 36.62
CA LYS A 389 -19.12 -30.07 36.21
C LYS A 389 -18.11 -29.59 35.16
N GLN A 390 -16.82 -29.84 35.38
CA GLN A 390 -15.78 -29.54 34.39
C GLN A 390 -15.90 -30.38 33.11
N LEU A 391 -16.31 -31.65 33.21
CA LEU A 391 -16.63 -32.48 32.04
C LEU A 391 -17.77 -31.88 31.21
N ILE A 392 -18.87 -31.45 31.84
CA ILE A 392 -19.98 -30.79 31.13
C ILE A 392 -19.52 -29.51 30.44
N GLN A 393 -18.70 -28.69 31.10
CA GLN A 393 -18.13 -27.50 30.48
C GLN A 393 -17.20 -27.84 29.29
N ALA A 394 -16.38 -28.88 29.42
CA ALA A 394 -15.51 -29.37 28.34
C ALA A 394 -16.34 -29.86 27.14
N LEU A 395 -17.39 -30.65 27.38
CA LEU A 395 -18.30 -31.13 26.34
C LEU A 395 -19.04 -29.99 25.65
N LYS A 396 -19.51 -28.97 26.38
CA LYS A 396 -20.12 -27.75 25.80
C LYS A 396 -19.15 -27.02 24.87
N SER A 397 -17.93 -26.77 25.33
CA SER A 397 -16.89 -26.13 24.52
C SER A 397 -16.57 -26.94 23.27
N ALA A 398 -16.51 -28.26 23.40
CA ALA A 398 -16.28 -29.15 22.27
C ALA A 398 -17.46 -29.14 21.28
N PHE A 399 -18.70 -29.20 21.78
CA PHE A 399 -19.93 -29.19 20.97
C PHE A 399 -20.05 -27.92 20.12
N ALA A 400 -19.70 -26.76 20.70
CA ALA A 400 -19.70 -25.48 19.99
C ALA A 400 -18.71 -25.44 18.81
N THR A 401 -17.71 -26.32 18.82
CA THR A 401 -16.67 -26.37 17.79
C THR A 401 -16.93 -27.47 16.75
N ASN A 402 -17.38 -28.65 17.19
CA ASN A 402 -17.65 -29.77 16.30
C ASN A 402 -18.65 -30.80 16.88
N TRP A 403 -19.95 -30.52 16.78
CA TRP A 403 -21.00 -31.32 17.45
C TRP A 403 -21.06 -32.79 17.03
N ASN A 404 -20.83 -33.12 15.75
CA ASN A 404 -20.96 -34.50 15.26
C ASN A 404 -19.88 -35.41 15.87
N GLU A 405 -18.64 -34.96 15.92
CA GLU A 405 -17.50 -35.72 16.44
C GLU A 405 -17.61 -35.86 17.96
N VAL A 406 -18.13 -34.85 18.66
CA VAL A 406 -18.43 -34.99 20.08
C VAL A 406 -19.59 -35.97 20.31
N PHE A 407 -20.62 -35.94 19.46
CA PHE A 407 -21.72 -36.91 19.53
C PHE A 407 -21.23 -38.35 19.27
N GLN A 408 -20.30 -38.53 18.33
CA GLN A 408 -19.62 -39.81 18.10
C GLN A 408 -18.84 -40.28 19.33
N LEU A 409 -18.08 -39.40 19.98
CA LEU A 409 -17.38 -39.70 21.23
C LEU A 409 -18.37 -40.10 22.33
N LEU A 410 -19.48 -39.37 22.49
CA LEU A 410 -20.49 -39.63 23.52
C LEU A 410 -21.21 -40.95 23.30
N THR A 411 -21.60 -41.27 22.06
CA THR A 411 -22.25 -42.55 21.73
C THR A 411 -21.27 -43.73 21.84
N ALA A 412 -20.00 -43.54 21.48
CA ALA A 412 -18.94 -44.52 21.75
C ALA A 412 -18.75 -44.72 23.26
N GLY A 413 -18.70 -43.62 24.02
CA GLY A 413 -18.63 -43.63 25.49
C GLY A 413 -19.85 -44.29 26.12
N MET A 414 -21.04 -44.14 25.55
CA MET A 414 -22.24 -44.85 25.97
C MET A 414 -22.08 -46.36 25.79
N ARG A 415 -21.68 -46.82 24.60
CA ARG A 415 -21.50 -48.25 24.32
C ARG A 415 -20.45 -48.89 25.21
N GLU A 416 -19.27 -48.28 25.27
CA GLU A 416 -18.15 -48.81 26.08
C GLU A 416 -18.45 -48.67 27.58
N GLY A 417 -19.12 -47.59 28.00
CA GLY A 417 -19.55 -47.39 29.37
C GLY A 417 -20.53 -48.46 29.84
N ILE A 418 -21.47 -48.88 28.98
CA ILE A 418 -22.36 -50.02 29.24
C ILE A 418 -21.53 -51.30 29.39
N LYS A 419 -20.65 -51.62 28.42
CA LYS A 419 -19.80 -52.83 28.51
C LYS A 419 -19.01 -52.87 29.81
N GLU A 420 -18.33 -51.78 30.13
CA GLU A 420 -17.47 -51.68 31.31
C GLU A 420 -18.28 -51.71 32.63
N TYR A 421 -19.48 -51.12 32.65
CA TYR A 421 -20.37 -51.17 33.81
C TYR A 421 -20.79 -52.60 34.17
N TYR A 422 -21.11 -53.41 33.16
CA TYR A 422 -21.49 -54.82 33.36
C TYR A 422 -20.29 -55.78 33.40
N LYS A 423 -19.07 -55.27 33.23
CA LYS A 423 -17.83 -56.01 33.39
C LYS A 423 -17.42 -56.02 34.87
N HIS A 424 -16.80 -57.11 35.31
CA HIS A 424 -16.22 -57.26 36.66
C HIS A 424 -17.17 -57.47 37.85
N ASN A 425 -18.43 -57.87 37.65
CA ASN A 425 -19.29 -58.33 38.77
C ASN A 425 -19.51 -57.33 39.91
N LYS A 426 -19.21 -56.04 39.74
CA LYS A 426 -19.41 -55.02 40.78
C LYS A 426 -20.85 -54.52 40.67
N PRO A 427 -21.71 -54.68 41.69
CA PRO A 427 -23.03 -54.07 41.68
C PRO A 427 -22.91 -52.54 41.54
N ASP A 428 -24.03 -51.86 41.26
CA ASP A 428 -24.24 -50.39 41.20
C ASP A 428 -23.52 -49.54 42.29
N GLN A 429 -22.90 -50.19 43.27
CA GLN A 429 -22.25 -49.65 44.45
C GLN A 429 -20.79 -49.20 44.27
N SER A 430 -20.14 -49.38 43.11
CA SER A 430 -18.78 -48.86 42.93
C SER A 430 -18.75 -47.34 43.13
N ALA A 431 -17.68 -46.81 43.75
CA ALA A 431 -17.56 -45.37 44.00
C ALA A 431 -17.64 -44.58 42.68
N ASN A 432 -17.06 -45.12 41.61
CA ASN A 432 -17.10 -44.54 40.27
C ASN A 432 -18.51 -44.57 39.66
N ALA A 433 -19.25 -45.67 39.80
CA ALA A 433 -20.63 -45.75 39.33
C ALA A 433 -21.54 -44.76 40.04
N LYS A 434 -21.42 -44.66 41.38
CA LYS A 434 -22.17 -43.67 42.17
C LYS A 434 -21.80 -42.23 41.81
N LYS A 435 -20.52 -41.96 41.53
CA LYS A 435 -20.04 -40.63 41.13
C LYS A 435 -20.54 -40.24 39.73
N ALA A 436 -20.53 -41.18 38.79
CA ALA A 436 -20.98 -40.93 37.42
C ALA A 436 -22.51 -40.86 37.31
N PHE A 437 -23.22 -41.91 37.73
CA PHE A 437 -24.66 -42.08 37.52
C PHE A 437 -25.53 -41.65 38.71
N GLY A 438 -24.94 -41.36 39.87
CA GLY A 438 -25.65 -41.07 41.11
C GLY A 438 -26.07 -42.34 41.88
N GLN A 439 -26.84 -42.15 42.97
CA GLN A 439 -27.25 -43.26 43.85
C GLN A 439 -28.11 -44.30 43.16
N ASN A 440 -28.87 -43.89 42.15
CA ASN A 440 -29.75 -44.78 41.41
C ASN A 440 -28.99 -45.62 40.38
N GLY A 441 -27.71 -45.36 40.07
CA GLY A 441 -26.97 -46.14 39.06
C GLY A 441 -27.51 -46.01 37.63
N LEU A 442 -27.08 -46.93 36.76
CA LEU A 442 -27.38 -46.91 35.33
C LEU A 442 -28.87 -47.21 35.03
N ALA A 443 -29.46 -46.53 34.03
CA ALA A 443 -30.87 -46.74 33.64
C ALA A 443 -31.16 -48.07 32.90
N PHE A 444 -30.14 -48.91 32.70
CA PHE A 444 -30.21 -50.19 31.99
C PHE A 444 -30.60 -51.36 32.92
N PRO A 445 -30.93 -52.54 32.36
CA PRO A 445 -31.40 -53.71 33.10
C PRO A 445 -30.55 -54.09 34.31
N ARG A 446 -31.20 -54.49 35.40
CA ARG A 446 -30.60 -54.87 36.69
C ARG A 446 -31.14 -56.22 37.14
N THR A 447 -30.85 -56.61 38.38
CA THR A 447 -31.45 -57.78 39.01
C THR A 447 -32.97 -57.60 39.12
N GLY A 448 -33.74 -58.65 38.86
CA GLY A 448 -35.21 -58.61 38.77
C GLY A 448 -35.69 -58.16 37.38
N PHE A 449 -36.86 -57.51 37.35
CA PHE A 449 -37.41 -56.89 36.13
C PHE A 449 -37.01 -55.41 35.97
N ASP A 450 -36.20 -54.87 36.87
CA ASP A 450 -35.80 -53.46 36.79
C ASP A 450 -34.93 -53.23 35.56
N GLY A 451 -35.35 -52.29 34.72
CA GLY A 451 -34.79 -52.01 33.40
C GLY A 451 -35.26 -52.94 32.27
N ILE A 452 -36.12 -53.94 32.55
CA ILE A 452 -36.98 -54.54 31.52
C ILE A 452 -38.19 -53.62 31.33
N TYR A 453 -38.40 -53.16 30.10
CA TYR A 453 -39.50 -52.27 29.76
C TYR A 453 -40.80 -53.06 29.68
N MET A 454 -41.80 -52.56 30.40
CA MET A 454 -43.16 -53.07 30.50
C MET A 454 -44.05 -51.97 31.08
N SER A 455 -45.38 -52.15 31.01
CA SER A 455 -46.31 -51.19 31.60
C SER A 455 -46.16 -51.12 33.12
N ASP A 456 -46.39 -49.94 33.69
CA ASP A 456 -46.35 -49.75 35.16
C ASP A 456 -47.38 -50.63 35.88
N TRP A 457 -48.53 -50.85 35.25
CA TRP A 457 -49.52 -51.81 35.74
C TRP A 457 -48.92 -53.22 35.81
N LEU A 458 -48.32 -53.73 34.72
CA LEU A 458 -47.74 -55.07 34.72
C LEU A 458 -46.59 -55.18 35.72
N ARG A 459 -45.74 -54.14 35.82
CA ARG A 459 -44.66 -54.09 36.80
C ARG A 459 -45.18 -54.16 38.23
N GLY A 460 -46.24 -53.39 38.54
CA GLY A 460 -46.89 -53.39 39.85
C GLY A 460 -47.51 -54.75 40.18
N GLU A 461 -48.21 -55.35 39.23
CA GLU A 461 -48.80 -56.68 39.36
C GLU A 461 -47.73 -57.74 39.62
N LEU A 462 -46.64 -57.77 38.84
CA LEU A 462 -45.55 -58.73 39.03
C LEU A 462 -44.83 -58.56 40.37
N ARG A 463 -44.63 -57.30 40.83
CA ARG A 463 -44.01 -57.02 42.13
C ARG A 463 -44.89 -57.43 43.31
N ASN A 464 -46.21 -57.21 43.23
CA ASN A 464 -47.13 -57.48 44.33
C ASN A 464 -47.59 -58.94 44.40
N LYS A 465 -47.70 -59.60 43.24
CA LYS A 465 -48.34 -60.91 43.08
C LYS A 465 -47.37 -62.03 42.78
N GLY A 466 -46.05 -61.77 42.72
CA GLY A 466 -45.06 -62.78 42.38
C GLY A 466 -43.78 -62.69 43.20
N ASN A 467 -43.13 -63.84 43.31
CA ASN A 467 -41.73 -63.96 43.70
C ASN A 467 -40.87 -64.00 42.44
N ILE A 468 -39.90 -63.09 42.35
CA ILE A 468 -39.08 -62.88 41.16
C ILE A 468 -37.65 -63.16 41.55
N ASN A 469 -37.06 -64.14 40.89
CA ASN A 469 -35.67 -64.50 41.08
C ASN A 469 -34.99 -64.48 39.71
N LEU A 470 -34.82 -63.29 39.14
CA LEU A 470 -34.18 -63.05 37.84
C LEU A 470 -32.84 -62.37 38.06
N HIS A 471 -31.76 -62.99 37.62
CA HIS A 471 -30.42 -62.45 37.73
C HIS A 471 -29.79 -62.30 36.35
N LEU A 472 -29.05 -61.21 36.15
CA LEU A 472 -28.19 -61.09 34.99
C LEU A 472 -27.09 -62.15 35.06
N LYS A 473 -26.91 -62.89 33.98
CA LYS A 473 -25.71 -63.69 33.76
C LYS A 473 -24.55 -62.74 33.53
N GLN A 474 -23.65 -62.80 34.48
CA GLN A 474 -22.41 -62.04 34.53
C GLN A 474 -21.55 -62.30 33.29
N ASN A 475 -20.86 -61.25 32.81
CA ASN A 475 -19.99 -61.27 31.63
C ASN A 475 -20.65 -61.75 30.31
N GLU A 476 -21.97 -61.97 30.29
CA GLU A 476 -22.72 -62.30 29.07
C GLU A 476 -23.41 -61.06 28.45
N THR A 477 -23.08 -59.86 28.94
CA THR A 477 -23.53 -58.62 28.32
C THR A 477 -22.65 -58.30 27.12
N THR A 478 -23.27 -58.16 25.94
CA THR A 478 -22.56 -57.77 24.71
C THR A 478 -23.16 -56.50 24.14
N VAL A 479 -22.30 -55.60 23.68
CA VAL A 479 -22.72 -54.38 22.99
C VAL A 479 -22.13 -54.39 21.59
N LYS A 480 -23.00 -54.40 20.57
CA LYS A 480 -22.63 -54.47 19.16
C LYS A 480 -23.02 -53.19 18.46
N LYS A 481 -22.04 -52.51 17.86
CA LYS A 481 -22.28 -51.38 16.96
C LYS A 481 -22.92 -51.91 15.66
N ILE A 482 -24.04 -51.32 15.25
CA ILE A 482 -24.72 -51.69 14.00
C ILE A 482 -24.42 -50.67 12.90
N ARG A 483 -24.34 -49.39 13.28
CA ARG A 483 -24.17 -48.27 12.34
C ARG A 483 -22.85 -47.54 12.55
N ASP A 484 -22.13 -47.27 11.45
CA ASP A 484 -20.85 -46.54 11.45
C ASP A 484 -21.00 -45.03 11.24
N ASP A 485 -21.95 -44.61 10.43
CA ASP A 485 -22.30 -43.22 10.20
C ASP A 485 -23.09 -42.68 11.39
N ILE A 486 -22.38 -42.18 12.40
CA ILE A 486 -23.00 -41.59 13.59
C ILE A 486 -23.02 -40.06 13.45
N SER A 487 -24.19 -39.45 13.59
CA SER A 487 -24.36 -37.99 13.51
C SER A 487 -25.56 -37.47 14.32
N ILE A 488 -25.59 -36.17 14.52
CA ILE A 488 -26.68 -35.40 15.14
C ILE A 488 -27.10 -34.28 14.20
N GLU A 489 -28.40 -34.15 13.95
CA GLU A 489 -28.97 -33.12 13.08
C GLU A 489 -29.17 -31.82 13.89
N TRP A 490 -28.06 -31.11 14.12
CA TRP A 490 -28.05 -29.88 14.92
C TRP A 490 -28.64 -28.70 14.14
N ASN A 491 -29.67 -28.03 14.69
CA ASN A 491 -30.18 -26.80 14.10
C ASN A 491 -29.31 -25.60 14.54
N GLU A 492 -28.39 -25.19 13.68
CA GLU A 492 -27.51 -24.03 13.92
C GLU A 492 -28.29 -22.75 14.23
N SER A 493 -29.40 -22.50 13.52
CA SER A 493 -30.21 -21.29 13.69
C SER A 493 -30.91 -21.20 15.05
N LYS A 494 -31.19 -22.36 15.67
CA LYS A 494 -31.81 -22.47 17.00
C LYS A 494 -30.80 -22.79 18.11
N GLY A 495 -29.56 -23.10 17.76
CA GLY A 495 -28.52 -23.52 18.69
C GLY A 495 -28.85 -24.83 19.42
N GLY A 496 -29.57 -25.77 18.79
CA GLY A 496 -30.00 -27.00 19.46
C GLY A 496 -30.88 -27.93 18.63
N ILE A 497 -31.41 -28.96 19.28
CA ILE A 497 -32.41 -29.89 18.73
C ILE A 497 -33.81 -29.37 19.06
N GLU A 498 -34.72 -29.43 18.08
CA GLU A 498 -36.10 -29.01 18.31
C GLU A 498 -36.85 -30.00 19.20
N PHE A 499 -37.77 -29.46 20.01
CA PHE A 499 -38.55 -30.18 21.02
C PHE A 499 -39.25 -31.46 20.53
N HIS A 500 -39.65 -31.50 19.25
CA HIS A 500 -40.26 -32.63 18.56
C HIS A 500 -39.58 -32.89 17.20
N GLN A 501 -38.27 -32.68 17.11
CA GLN A 501 -37.53 -32.92 15.87
C GLN A 501 -37.63 -34.39 15.46
N THR A 502 -37.93 -34.61 14.19
CA THR A 502 -38.00 -35.93 13.57
C THR A 502 -36.62 -36.33 13.07
N TYR A 503 -36.21 -37.58 13.30
CA TYR A 503 -34.87 -38.08 12.94
C TYR A 503 -33.68 -37.22 13.43
N PRO A 504 -33.69 -36.76 14.69
CA PRO A 504 -32.67 -35.83 15.20
C PRO A 504 -31.28 -36.46 15.31
N TYR A 505 -31.20 -37.79 15.37
CA TYR A 505 -29.97 -38.53 15.56
C TYR A 505 -29.88 -39.65 14.54
N TRP A 506 -28.65 -39.95 14.13
CA TRP A 506 -28.35 -41.06 13.26
C TRP A 506 -27.31 -41.92 13.97
N PHE A 507 -27.75 -43.00 14.63
CA PHE A 507 -26.87 -43.98 15.29
C PHE A 507 -27.68 -45.25 15.55
N GLU A 508 -27.00 -46.39 15.67
CA GLU A 508 -27.65 -47.66 16.04
C GLU A 508 -26.65 -48.63 16.68
N PHE A 509 -27.05 -49.23 17.79
CA PHE A 509 -26.33 -50.32 18.42
C PHE A 509 -27.25 -51.24 19.20
N GLU A 510 -26.80 -52.46 19.42
CA GLU A 510 -27.53 -53.49 20.16
C GLU A 510 -26.83 -53.78 21.47
N VAL A 511 -27.61 -53.95 22.54
CA VAL A 511 -27.15 -54.45 23.82
C VAL A 511 -27.88 -55.74 24.11
N ASN A 512 -27.15 -56.85 24.22
CA ASN A 512 -27.73 -58.14 24.58
C ASN A 512 -27.33 -58.49 26.01
N PHE A 513 -28.33 -58.75 26.82
CA PHE A 513 -28.23 -59.26 28.17
C PHE A 513 -28.74 -60.70 28.19
N LYS A 514 -28.12 -61.52 29.04
CA LYS A 514 -28.66 -62.83 29.36
C LYS A 514 -29.07 -62.85 30.82
N TYR A 515 -30.28 -63.30 31.08
CA TYR A 515 -30.84 -63.52 32.40
C TYR A 515 -30.90 -65.02 32.69
N ILE A 516 -30.70 -65.38 33.94
CA ILE A 516 -30.96 -66.71 34.48
C ILE A 516 -31.85 -66.58 35.71
N GLY A 517 -32.80 -67.50 35.84
CA GLY A 517 -33.66 -67.54 37.01
C GLY A 517 -35.09 -67.82 36.63
N GLY A 518 -36.04 -67.10 37.23
CA GLY A 518 -37.45 -67.34 37.01
C GLY A 518 -38.35 -66.41 37.79
N TYR A 519 -39.65 -66.62 37.65
CA TYR A 519 -40.65 -66.02 38.53
C TYR A 519 -41.73 -67.04 38.85
N SER A 520 -42.42 -66.84 39.96
CA SER A 520 -43.59 -67.61 40.35
C SER A 520 -44.62 -66.67 40.99
N LEU A 521 -45.86 -66.74 40.56
CA LEU A 521 -46.94 -66.01 41.20
C LEU A 521 -47.28 -66.61 42.56
N ASN A 522 -47.72 -65.77 43.49
CA ASN A 522 -48.28 -66.19 44.77
C ASN A 522 -49.52 -67.07 44.51
N TRP A 523 -49.74 -68.06 45.36
CA TRP A 523 -50.66 -69.17 45.05
C TRP A 523 -52.12 -68.74 44.74
N TRP A 524 -52.64 -67.71 45.42
CA TRP A 524 -53.95 -67.13 45.13
C TRP A 524 -54.01 -66.40 43.79
N ASP A 525 -52.92 -65.74 43.40
CA ASP A 525 -52.82 -64.99 42.14
C ASP A 525 -52.57 -65.90 40.95
N ALA A 526 -51.91 -67.05 41.13
CA ALA A 526 -51.71 -68.05 40.07
C ALA A 526 -53.05 -68.59 39.50
N ILE A 527 -54.12 -68.55 40.29
CA ILE A 527 -55.48 -68.92 39.86
C ILE A 527 -56.08 -67.84 38.94
N TRP A 528 -56.01 -66.57 39.34
CA TRP A 528 -56.47 -65.43 38.55
C TRP A 528 -55.60 -65.17 37.30
N ALA A 529 -54.31 -65.46 37.40
CA ALA A 529 -53.35 -65.34 36.32
C ALA A 529 -53.71 -66.24 35.12
N LYS A 530 -54.24 -67.45 35.37
CA LYS A 530 -54.76 -68.31 34.30
C LYS A 530 -55.92 -67.66 33.54
N VAL A 531 -56.74 -66.86 34.21
CA VAL A 531 -57.85 -66.11 33.60
C VAL A 531 -57.36 -64.88 32.85
N ALA A 532 -56.33 -64.19 33.38
CA ALA A 532 -55.72 -63.01 32.76
C ALA A 532 -54.68 -63.33 31.68
N GLY A 533 -54.33 -64.59 31.47
CA GLY A 533 -53.27 -65.01 30.54
C GLY A 533 -51.85 -64.69 31.03
N ILE A 534 -51.63 -64.61 32.35
CA ILE A 534 -50.33 -64.45 32.97
C ILE A 534 -49.83 -65.86 33.38
N PRO A 535 -48.62 -66.30 33.00
CA PRO A 535 -48.11 -67.61 33.40
C PRO A 535 -47.92 -67.67 34.93
N GLY A 536 -48.28 -68.82 35.54
CA GLY A 536 -48.19 -68.99 37.00
C GLY A 536 -46.75 -69.07 37.52
N SER A 537 -45.83 -69.56 36.69
CA SER A 537 -44.40 -69.62 36.99
C SER A 537 -43.59 -69.91 35.73
N TRP A 538 -42.35 -69.43 35.67
CA TRP A 538 -41.36 -69.81 34.66
C TRP A 538 -39.98 -69.87 35.30
N LYS A 539 -39.13 -70.79 34.84
CA LYS A 539 -37.71 -70.88 35.23
C LYS A 539 -36.86 -71.25 34.03
N GLY A 540 -35.79 -70.51 33.77
CA GLY A 540 -34.89 -70.78 32.66
C GLY A 540 -33.92 -69.63 32.38
N GLU A 541 -33.42 -69.62 31.15
CA GLU A 541 -32.62 -68.52 30.60
C GLU A 541 -33.47 -67.63 29.72
N MET A 542 -33.25 -66.31 29.83
CA MET A 542 -33.90 -65.30 29.01
C MET A 542 -32.84 -64.43 28.34
N ASN A 543 -32.93 -64.29 27.03
CA ASN A 543 -32.15 -63.31 26.27
C ASN A 543 -32.99 -62.03 26.16
N LEU A 544 -32.42 -60.92 26.60
CA LEU A 544 -32.98 -59.59 26.45
C LEU A 544 -32.07 -58.81 25.52
N LYS A 545 -32.60 -58.43 24.36
CA LYS A 545 -31.91 -57.59 23.39
C LYS A 545 -32.55 -56.20 23.39
N LEU A 546 -31.74 -55.17 23.52
CA LEU A 546 -32.14 -53.78 23.35
C LEU A 546 -31.48 -53.25 22.08
N VAL A 547 -32.29 -52.95 21.07
CA VAL A 547 -31.87 -52.17 19.90
C VAL A 547 -32.05 -50.71 20.27
N ILE A 548 -30.96 -49.94 20.23
CA ILE A 548 -30.95 -48.52 20.61
C ILE A 548 -30.50 -47.74 19.40
N ASP A 549 -31.34 -46.81 18.97
CA ASP A 549 -31.12 -46.04 17.76
C ASP A 549 -31.59 -44.59 17.91
N GLY A 550 -31.36 -43.82 16.85
CA GLY A 550 -31.77 -42.43 16.71
C GLY A 550 -33.05 -42.19 15.91
N GLU A 551 -33.74 -43.25 15.45
CA GLU A 551 -34.84 -43.19 14.49
C GLU A 551 -36.16 -42.74 15.13
N ILE A 552 -36.18 -41.48 15.59
CA ILE A 552 -37.39 -40.87 16.15
C ILE A 552 -38.28 -40.38 14.99
N HIS A 553 -39.14 -41.25 14.51
CA HIS A 553 -40.06 -40.95 13.41
C HIS A 553 -41.09 -39.85 13.72
N LYS A 554 -41.57 -39.17 12.68
CA LYS A 554 -42.64 -38.16 12.76
C LYS A 554 -43.87 -38.62 13.55
N TRP A 555 -44.33 -39.84 13.30
CA TRP A 555 -45.54 -40.36 13.94
C TRP A 555 -45.36 -40.58 15.46
N MET A 556 -44.13 -40.69 15.96
CA MET A 556 -43.82 -40.85 17.38
C MET A 556 -43.83 -39.51 18.11
N VAL A 557 -43.13 -38.50 17.58
CA VAL A 557 -43.05 -37.16 18.18
C VAL A 557 -44.38 -36.40 18.15
N THR A 558 -45.29 -36.75 17.24
CA THR A 558 -46.63 -36.14 17.17
C THR A 558 -47.59 -36.64 18.24
N LYS A 559 -47.22 -37.65 19.03
CA LYS A 559 -48.12 -38.20 20.05
C LYS A 559 -48.13 -37.31 21.30
N PRO A 560 -49.31 -37.04 21.90
CA PRO A 560 -49.45 -36.09 23.02
C PRO A 560 -48.60 -36.41 24.25
N ASP A 561 -48.27 -37.68 24.48
CA ASP A 561 -47.61 -38.19 25.68
C ASP A 561 -46.13 -38.55 25.49
N TYR A 562 -45.56 -38.23 24.33
CA TYR A 562 -44.13 -38.40 24.04
C TYR A 562 -43.27 -37.46 24.92
N PRO A 563 -42.18 -37.96 25.56
CA PRO A 563 -41.43 -37.20 26.57
C PRO A 563 -40.60 -36.03 26.04
N ARG A 564 -40.60 -35.76 24.72
CA ARG A 564 -39.79 -34.77 23.98
C ARG A 564 -38.42 -35.30 23.51
N THR A 565 -37.90 -34.70 22.46
CA THR A 565 -36.56 -34.98 21.94
C THR A 565 -35.52 -34.21 22.76
N PHE A 566 -34.91 -34.84 23.76
CA PHE A 566 -33.87 -34.21 24.56
C PHE A 566 -32.48 -34.46 23.96
N PHE A 567 -31.78 -33.36 23.70
CA PHE A 567 -30.32 -33.27 23.66
C PHE A 567 -29.94 -31.92 24.26
N GLN A 568 -29.86 -31.86 25.59
CA GLN A 568 -29.72 -30.58 26.30
C GLN A 568 -28.76 -30.70 27.47
N PHE A 569 -27.81 -29.77 27.53
CA PHE A 569 -26.98 -29.58 28.71
C PHE A 569 -27.77 -28.87 29.82
N ASP A 570 -27.69 -29.42 31.02
CA ASP A 570 -28.31 -28.92 32.23
C ASP A 570 -27.21 -28.59 33.24
N ASP A 571 -26.92 -27.29 33.38
CA ASP A 571 -25.89 -26.78 34.28
C ASP A 571 -26.28 -26.88 35.76
N GLN A 572 -27.58 -26.96 36.06
CA GLN A 572 -28.04 -27.03 37.45
C GLN A 572 -27.76 -28.41 38.03
N PHE A 573 -27.86 -29.45 37.21
CA PHE A 573 -27.67 -30.83 37.65
C PHE A 573 -26.41 -31.49 37.10
N ASP A 574 -25.57 -30.75 36.34
CA ASP A 574 -24.37 -31.24 35.65
C ASP A 574 -24.67 -32.46 34.76
N LYS A 575 -25.70 -32.37 33.91
CA LYS A 575 -26.17 -33.47 33.06
C LYS A 575 -26.25 -33.10 31.59
N LEU A 576 -26.09 -34.08 30.72
CA LEU A 576 -26.46 -34.00 29.31
C LEU A 576 -27.68 -34.91 29.06
N TRP A 577 -28.87 -34.33 29.14
CA TRP A 577 -30.11 -35.08 28.95
C TRP A 577 -30.27 -35.53 27.50
N PHE A 578 -30.50 -36.82 27.32
CA PHE A 578 -30.59 -37.48 26.02
C PHE A 578 -31.76 -38.48 25.97
N THR A 579 -32.68 -38.30 25.03
CA THR A 579 -33.78 -39.26 24.79
C THR A 579 -33.28 -40.42 23.92
N LEU A 580 -33.40 -41.65 24.41
CA LEU A 580 -33.11 -42.86 23.62
C LEU A 580 -34.39 -43.39 22.96
N HIS A 581 -34.31 -43.77 21.69
CA HIS A 581 -35.26 -44.72 21.14
C HIS A 581 -34.76 -46.14 21.43
N VAL A 582 -35.64 -46.99 21.95
CA VAL A 582 -35.29 -48.36 22.35
C VAL A 582 -36.37 -49.31 21.85
N SER A 583 -35.93 -50.34 21.14
CA SER A 583 -36.73 -51.53 20.85
C SER A 583 -36.21 -52.71 21.66
N GLN A 584 -37.07 -53.30 22.48
CA GLN A 584 -36.79 -54.44 23.33
C GLN A 584 -37.26 -55.74 22.65
N GLU A 585 -36.38 -56.73 22.56
CA GLU A 585 -36.72 -58.09 22.15
C GLU A 585 -36.39 -59.08 23.29
N ILE A 586 -37.36 -59.92 23.66
CA ILE A 586 -37.19 -60.96 24.68
C ILE A 586 -37.34 -62.33 24.02
N SER A 587 -36.38 -63.23 24.30
CA SER A 587 -36.41 -64.61 23.84
C SER A 587 -36.05 -65.59 24.94
N VAL A 588 -36.86 -66.64 25.10
CA VAL A 588 -36.60 -67.77 25.99
C VAL A 588 -36.75 -69.08 25.22
N ARG A 589 -36.16 -70.17 25.73
CA ARG A 589 -36.32 -71.51 25.12
C ARG A 589 -37.69 -72.15 25.34
N ASP A 590 -38.38 -71.76 26.42
CA ASP A 590 -39.71 -72.28 26.75
C ASP A 590 -40.77 -71.69 25.82
N GLU A 591 -41.28 -72.48 24.88
CA GLU A 591 -42.30 -72.04 23.91
C GLU A 591 -43.61 -71.60 24.57
N SER A 592 -43.99 -72.19 25.70
CA SER A 592 -45.21 -71.82 26.43
C SER A 592 -45.08 -70.40 26.98
N PHE A 593 -43.95 -70.12 27.63
CA PHE A 593 -43.66 -68.77 28.12
C PHE A 593 -43.47 -67.77 26.97
N MET A 594 -42.81 -68.15 25.87
CA MET A 594 -42.68 -67.29 24.69
C MET A 594 -44.02 -66.91 24.07
N ASN A 595 -44.95 -67.85 23.95
CA ASN A 595 -46.29 -67.55 23.43
C ASN A 595 -47.07 -66.58 24.32
N LEU A 596 -46.75 -66.52 25.61
CA LEU A 596 -47.37 -65.61 26.56
C LEU A 596 -46.77 -64.20 26.46
N LEU A 597 -45.44 -64.10 26.32
CA LEU A 597 -44.78 -62.83 26.01
C LEU A 597 -45.33 -62.22 24.71
N LYS A 598 -45.53 -63.05 23.66
CA LYS A 598 -46.16 -62.65 22.39
C LYS A 598 -47.58 -62.12 22.56
N LYS A 599 -48.42 -62.82 23.33
CA LYS A 599 -49.80 -62.38 23.62
C LYS A 599 -49.85 -61.03 24.32
N GLN A 600 -48.85 -60.72 25.15
CA GLN A 600 -48.76 -59.45 25.88
C GLN A 600 -47.99 -58.37 25.10
N GLY A 601 -47.47 -58.67 23.91
CA GLY A 601 -46.62 -57.76 23.14
C GLY A 601 -45.30 -57.41 23.85
N LEU A 602 -44.79 -58.31 24.69
CA LEU A 602 -43.54 -58.16 25.44
C LEU A 602 -42.35 -58.82 24.76
N ASP A 603 -42.60 -59.77 23.84
CA ASP A 603 -41.53 -60.42 23.05
C ASP A 603 -40.84 -59.41 22.13
N LYS A 604 -41.60 -58.46 21.60
CA LYS A 604 -41.11 -57.29 20.85
C LYS A 604 -41.86 -56.04 21.30
N LEU A 605 -41.16 -55.21 22.06
CA LEU A 605 -41.70 -53.97 22.59
C LEU A 605 -40.87 -52.78 22.10
N ASP A 606 -41.46 -51.96 21.24
CA ASP A 606 -40.89 -50.68 20.84
C ASP A 606 -41.42 -49.57 21.79
N LEU A 607 -40.50 -48.85 22.43
CA LEU A 607 -40.81 -47.84 23.45
C LEU A 607 -41.24 -46.53 22.79
N ARG A 608 -42.55 -46.37 22.63
CA ARG A 608 -43.16 -45.28 21.85
C ARG A 608 -43.80 -44.23 22.74
N THR A 609 -44.80 -44.64 23.52
CA THR A 609 -45.72 -43.78 24.28
C THR A 609 -46.41 -44.55 25.41
N GLY A 610 -47.21 -43.86 26.23
CA GLY A 610 -48.09 -44.46 27.24
C GLY A 610 -47.32 -44.98 28.44
N SER A 611 -47.55 -46.25 28.74
CA SER A 611 -46.93 -46.96 29.88
C SER A 611 -45.49 -47.42 29.61
N THR A 612 -44.97 -47.22 28.40
CA THR A 612 -43.63 -47.65 27.97
C THR A 612 -42.96 -46.50 27.20
N LYS A 613 -42.67 -45.40 27.92
CA LYS A 613 -42.03 -44.21 27.34
C LYS A 613 -40.54 -44.47 27.03
N PRO A 614 -39.99 -43.85 25.99
CA PRO A 614 -38.55 -43.85 25.77
C PRO A 614 -37.83 -43.24 26.98
N PRO A 615 -36.70 -43.81 27.43
CA PRO A 615 -35.98 -43.31 28.58
C PRO A 615 -35.22 -42.02 28.22
N VAL A 616 -35.14 -41.11 29.19
CA VAL A 616 -34.23 -39.96 29.15
C VAL A 616 -33.06 -40.24 30.08
N VAL A 617 -31.85 -40.27 29.52
CA VAL A 617 -30.63 -40.60 30.25
C VAL A 617 -29.68 -39.41 30.31
N ASP A 618 -28.74 -39.42 31.24
CA ASP A 618 -27.60 -38.51 31.19
C ASP A 618 -26.47 -39.13 30.37
N LEU A 619 -26.34 -38.69 29.11
CA LEU A 619 -25.38 -39.24 28.17
C LEU A 619 -23.93 -38.98 28.60
N ALA A 620 -23.66 -37.84 29.26
CA ALA A 620 -22.32 -37.51 29.74
C ALA A 620 -21.85 -38.45 30.86
N SER A 621 -22.78 -39.02 31.65
CA SER A 621 -22.45 -39.96 32.73
C SER A 621 -21.72 -41.21 32.22
N TYR A 622 -22.03 -41.68 31.02
CA TYR A 622 -21.38 -42.88 30.48
C TYR A 622 -19.91 -42.62 30.15
N LEU A 623 -19.63 -41.49 29.51
CA LEU A 623 -18.27 -41.03 29.27
C LEU A 623 -17.54 -40.77 30.60
N HIS A 624 -18.21 -40.13 31.56
CA HIS A 624 -17.65 -39.87 32.88
C HIS A 624 -17.26 -41.15 33.61
N TYR A 625 -18.11 -42.18 33.54
CA TYR A 625 -17.80 -43.48 34.12
C TYR A 625 -16.52 -44.10 33.54
N LEU A 626 -16.34 -44.04 32.21
CA LEU A 626 -15.12 -44.49 31.55
C LEU A 626 -13.89 -43.69 32.00
N ILE A 627 -14.00 -42.36 32.07
CA ILE A 627 -12.91 -41.49 32.56
C ILE A 627 -12.50 -41.85 33.99
N LEU A 628 -13.48 -42.16 34.86
CA LEU A 628 -13.21 -42.55 36.24
C LEU A 628 -12.62 -43.96 36.34
N ALA A 629 -13.01 -44.88 35.45
CA ALA A 629 -12.51 -46.25 35.40
C ALA A 629 -11.08 -46.34 34.83
N ASP A 630 -10.71 -45.48 33.88
CA ASP A 630 -9.37 -45.45 33.29
C ASP A 630 -8.28 -44.95 34.27
N LYS A 631 -8.67 -44.16 35.28
CA LYS A 631 -7.76 -43.67 36.34
C LYS A 631 -7.64 -44.60 37.56
N SER A 632 -8.46 -45.65 37.66
CA SER A 632 -8.46 -46.61 38.79
C SER A 632 -7.75 -47.89 38.42
#